data_AF-A0AAP0YL69-F1
#
_entry.id   AF-A0AAP0YL69-F1
#
_cell.length_a   1.000
_cell.length_b   1.000
_cell.length_c   1.000
_cell.angle_alpha   90.00
_cell.angle_beta   90.00
_cell.angle_gamma   90.00
#
_symmetry.space_group_name_H-M   'P 1'
#
loop_
_entity.id
_entity.type
_entity.pdbx_description
1 polymer ?
#
loop_
_entity_poly.entity_id
_entity_poly.type
_entity_poly.pdbx_seq_one_letter_code
_entity_poly.pdbx_strand_id
1 'polypeptide(L)'
;MDNVSAEDEDFNWYKVFDYLDIPIPHEVYINFDKFDKIDVISFENFNKYFSDIWYPADDDIEMFDMTRSRIVSVRHYGSLYYTKM
;
A
#
# COMPACT_ATOMS: atom_id res chain seq x y z
N MET A 1 -8.00 -7.93 -4.91
CA MET A 1 -7.32 -8.40 -6.14
C MET A 1 -7.17 -9.90 -5.98
N ASP A 2 -7.68 -10.68 -6.92
CA ASP A 2 -7.70 -12.13 -6.73
C ASP A 2 -6.33 -12.70 -7.12
N ASN A 3 -5.68 -13.41 -6.18
CA ASN A 3 -4.35 -14.05 -6.32
C ASN A 3 -3.12 -13.13 -6.22
N VAL A 4 -3.21 -11.97 -5.56
CA VAL A 4 -2.01 -11.19 -5.16
C VAL A 4 -2.02 -11.04 -3.64
N SER A 5 -0.94 -11.47 -2.99
CA SER A 5 -0.76 -11.31 -1.55
C SER A 5 0.42 -10.39 -1.25
N ALA A 6 0.24 -9.49 -0.30
CA ALA A 6 1.32 -8.68 0.25
C ALA A 6 2.35 -9.50 1.05
N GLU A 7 2.03 -10.77 1.36
CA GLU A 7 2.95 -11.73 1.99
C GLU A 7 3.79 -12.52 0.96
N ASP A 8 3.56 -12.34 -0.34
CA ASP A 8 4.31 -13.05 -1.38
C ASP A 8 5.81 -12.68 -1.33
N GLU A 9 6.71 -13.67 -1.42
CA GLU A 9 8.17 -13.43 -1.34
C GLU A 9 8.69 -12.47 -2.43
N ASP A 10 8.03 -12.43 -3.60
CA ASP A 10 8.37 -11.55 -4.72
C ASP A 10 7.44 -10.33 -4.86
N PHE A 11 6.72 -10.00 -3.77
CA PHE A 11 5.81 -8.88 -3.74
C PHE A 11 6.50 -7.57 -4.12
N ASN A 12 5.86 -6.80 -4.99
CA ASN A 12 6.46 -5.61 -5.59
C ASN A 12 5.39 -4.57 -5.93
N TRP A 13 5.50 -3.40 -5.29
CA TRP A 13 4.52 -2.33 -5.44
C TRP A 13 4.52 -1.68 -6.83
N TYR A 14 5.65 -1.70 -7.56
CA TYR A 14 5.65 -1.27 -8.96
C TYR A 14 4.75 -2.18 -9.81
N LYS A 15 4.80 -3.51 -9.62
CA LYS A 15 3.92 -4.45 -10.34
C LYS A 15 2.46 -4.23 -9.98
N VAL A 16 2.16 -4.02 -8.70
CA VAL A 16 0.78 -3.78 -8.23
C VAL A 16 0.23 -2.48 -8.82
N PHE A 17 1.01 -1.40 -8.80
CA PHE A 17 0.56 -0.10 -9.31
C PHE A 17 0.41 -0.11 -10.84
N ASP A 18 1.33 -0.77 -11.56
CA ASP A 18 1.22 -0.99 -13.01
C ASP A 18 -0.06 -1.78 -13.35
N TYR A 19 -0.33 -2.87 -12.64
CA TYR A 19 -1.55 -3.65 -12.83
C TYR A 19 -2.84 -2.84 -12.56
N LEU A 20 -2.82 -1.93 -11.59
CA LEU A 20 -3.96 -1.08 -11.23
C LEU A 20 -4.06 0.20 -12.07
N ASP A 21 -3.17 0.39 -13.05
CA ASP A 21 -3.04 1.62 -13.85
C ASP A 21 -2.91 2.89 -12.96
N ILE A 22 -2.16 2.75 -11.86
CA ILE A 22 -1.86 3.84 -10.92
C ILE A 22 -0.49 4.41 -11.30
N PRO A 23 -0.39 5.71 -11.63
CA PRO A 23 0.90 6.36 -11.83
C PRO A 23 1.73 6.24 -10.55
N ILE A 24 3.01 5.90 -10.69
CA ILE A 24 3.93 5.82 -9.56
C ILE A 24 4.07 7.20 -8.92
N PRO A 25 3.63 7.39 -7.66
CA PRO A 25 3.74 8.68 -7.00
C PRO A 25 5.18 8.91 -6.53
N HIS A 26 5.54 10.17 -6.26
CA HIS A 26 6.81 10.47 -5.60
C HIS A 26 6.82 9.97 -4.14
N GLU A 27 5.69 10.13 -3.45
CA GLU A 27 5.48 9.78 -2.05
C GLU A 27 4.21 8.96 -1.87
N VAL A 28 4.24 8.05 -0.90
CA VAL A 28 3.08 7.29 -0.42
C VAL A 28 2.71 7.81 0.96
N TYR A 29 1.42 8.06 1.14
CA TYR A 29 0.80 8.41 2.40
C TYR A 29 0.22 7.14 3.01
N ILE A 30 0.58 6.84 4.24
CA ILE A 30 0.22 5.61 4.93
C ILE A 30 -0.65 5.95 6.14
N ASN A 31 -1.82 5.37 6.19
CA ASN A 31 -2.68 5.33 7.36
C ASN A 31 -2.56 3.96 8.03
N PHE A 32 -2.27 3.95 9.32
CA PHE A 32 -2.29 2.74 10.15
C PHE A 32 -3.58 2.60 10.95
N ASP A 33 -4.24 3.70 11.31
CA ASP A 33 -5.52 3.68 12.02
C ASP A 33 -6.23 5.04 11.94
N LYS A 34 -7.56 5.01 11.81
CA LYS A 34 -8.50 6.16 11.91
C LYS A 34 -8.20 7.41 11.06
N PHE A 35 -7.17 7.44 10.22
CA PHE A 35 -6.72 8.62 9.46
C PHE A 35 -6.35 9.83 10.34
N ASP A 36 -6.08 9.62 11.62
CA ASP A 36 -5.73 10.68 12.57
C ASP A 36 -4.26 11.14 12.39
N LYS A 37 -3.39 10.19 12.08
CA LYS A 37 -1.97 10.43 11.76
C LYS A 37 -1.63 9.72 10.48
N ILE A 38 -1.04 10.49 9.55
CA ILE A 38 -0.60 9.98 8.25
C ILE A 38 0.92 10.07 8.20
N ASP A 39 1.55 8.93 7.98
CA ASP A 39 2.99 8.84 7.73
C ASP A 39 3.25 9.00 6.23
N VAL A 40 4.40 9.57 5.88
CA VAL A 40 4.76 9.89 4.49
C VAL A 40 6.17 9.40 4.22
N ILE A 41 6.34 8.66 3.12
CA ILE A 41 7.61 8.08 2.69
C ILE A 41 7.72 8.13 1.17
N SER A 42 8.93 8.22 0.62
CA SER A 42 9.10 8.11 -0.83
C SER A 42 8.63 6.74 -1.34
N PHE A 43 8.03 6.69 -2.53
CA PHE A 43 7.54 5.43 -3.10
C PHE A 43 8.66 4.38 -3.23
N GLU A 44 9.87 4.82 -3.60
CA GLU A 44 11.03 3.94 -3.70
C GLU A 44 11.35 3.25 -2.36
N ASN A 45 11.41 4.01 -1.27
CA ASN A 45 11.68 3.45 0.05
C ASN A 45 10.50 2.64 0.56
N PHE A 46 9.27 3.05 0.29
CA PHE A 46 8.07 2.30 0.61
C PHE A 46 8.10 0.90 -0.03
N ASN A 47 8.40 0.81 -1.32
CA ASN A 47 8.54 -0.46 -2.01
C ASN A 47 9.68 -1.30 -1.43
N LYS A 48 10.82 -0.68 -1.13
CA LYS A 48 12.03 -1.38 -0.66
C LYS A 48 11.90 -1.94 0.75
N TYR A 49 11.26 -1.19 1.66
CA TYR A 49 11.17 -1.51 3.09
C TYR A 49 9.75 -1.89 3.51
N PHE A 50 8.92 -2.32 2.57
CA PHE A 50 7.50 -2.59 2.83
C PHE A 50 7.29 -3.58 3.99
N SER A 51 8.07 -4.65 4.06
CA SER A 51 8.01 -5.65 5.13
C SER A 51 8.45 -5.13 6.50
N ASP A 52 9.17 -4.02 6.55
CA ASP A 52 9.53 -3.34 7.80
C ASP A 52 8.46 -2.33 8.23
N ILE A 53 7.55 -1.95 7.32
CA ILE A 53 6.49 -0.96 7.52
C ILE A 53 5.18 -1.64 7.90
N TRP A 54 4.84 -2.72 7.20
CA TRP A 54 3.61 -3.48 7.38
C TRP A 54 3.92 -4.83 8.01
N TYR A 55 3.39 -5.06 9.22
CA TYR A 55 3.55 -6.32 9.93
C TYR A 55 2.36 -7.25 9.66
N PRO A 56 2.57 -8.39 8.97
CA PRO A 56 1.51 -9.38 8.80
C PRO A 56 0.92 -9.83 10.14
N ALA A 57 -0.34 -10.24 10.11
CA ALA A 57 -1.20 -10.60 11.24
C ALA A 57 -1.63 -9.47 12.19
N ASP A 58 -0.87 -8.38 12.28
CA ASP A 58 -1.10 -7.30 13.25
C ASP A 58 -1.75 -6.06 12.63
N ASP A 59 -1.28 -5.63 11.45
CA ASP A 59 -1.66 -4.32 10.90
C ASP A 59 -2.54 -4.42 9.64
N ASP A 60 -3.62 -3.66 9.63
CA ASP A 60 -4.29 -3.21 8.40
C ASP A 60 -3.75 -1.80 8.08
N ILE A 61 -3.39 -1.55 6.82
CA ILE A 61 -2.94 -0.21 6.40
C ILE A 61 -3.68 0.25 5.14
N GLU A 62 -3.86 1.56 5.03
CA GLU A 62 -4.29 2.22 3.80
C GLU A 62 -3.20 3.10 3.23
N MET A 63 -3.05 3.01 1.91
CA MET A 63 -2.07 3.77 1.15
C MET A 63 -2.75 4.61 0.09
N PHE A 64 -2.29 5.84 -0.06
CA PHE A 64 -2.81 6.78 -1.06
C PHE A 64 -1.74 7.81 -1.45
N ASP A 65 -2.01 8.55 -2.52
CA ASP A 65 -1.22 9.71 -2.92
C ASP A 65 -1.81 11.01 -2.35
N MET A 66 -1.15 12.15 -2.60
CA MET A 66 -1.64 13.46 -2.14
C MET A 66 -3.05 13.80 -2.65
N THR A 67 -3.48 13.22 -3.79
CA THR A 67 -4.81 13.49 -4.35
C THR A 67 -5.92 12.77 -3.61
N ARG A 68 -5.61 11.67 -2.92
CA ARG A 68 -6.58 10.75 -2.26
C ARG A 68 -7.66 10.23 -3.22
N SER A 69 -7.43 10.28 -4.53
CA SER A 69 -8.39 9.80 -5.53
C SER A 69 -8.50 8.28 -5.57
N ARG A 70 -7.51 7.58 -5.00
CA ARG A 70 -7.39 6.12 -4.99
C ARG A 70 -6.79 5.70 -3.66
N ILE A 71 -7.32 4.62 -3.11
CA ILE A 71 -6.81 4.00 -1.89
C ILE A 71 -6.52 2.52 -2.19
N VAL A 72 -5.32 2.08 -1.84
CA VAL A 72 -4.98 0.65 -1.75
C VAL A 72 -4.94 0.28 -0.28
N SER A 73 -5.73 -0.71 0.14
CA SER A 73 -5.70 -1.25 1.49
C SER A 73 -4.98 -2.59 1.48
N VAL A 74 -4.03 -2.75 2.40
CA VAL A 74 -3.40 -4.04 2.72
C VAL A 74 -4.02 -4.52 4.01
N ARG A 75 -4.60 -5.72 4.00
CA ARG A 75 -5.11 -6.35 5.22
C ARG A 75 -3.99 -7.12 5.92
N HIS A 76 -4.11 -7.29 7.23
CA HIS A 76 -3.21 -8.06 8.08
C HIS A 76 -2.96 -9.50 7.59
N TYR A 77 -3.83 -10.06 6.75
CA TYR A 77 -3.66 -11.38 6.10
C TYR A 77 -3.22 -11.27 4.62
N GLY A 78 -2.50 -10.21 4.27
CA GLY A 78 -1.88 -10.01 2.96
C GLY A 78 -2.81 -9.59 1.82
N SER A 79 -4.13 -9.61 2.01
CA SER A 79 -5.06 -9.30 0.92
C SER A 79 -5.06 -7.82 0.53
N LEU A 80 -5.01 -7.55 -0.78
CA LEU A 80 -5.07 -6.22 -1.35
C LEU A 80 -6.48 -5.84 -1.81
N TYR A 81 -6.94 -4.67 -1.37
CA TYR A 81 -8.17 -4.04 -1.84
C TYR A 81 -7.84 -2.71 -2.50
N TYR A 82 -8.53 -2.39 -3.58
CA TYR A 82 -8.37 -1.15 -4.31
C TYR A 82 -9.72 -0.45 -4.40
N THR A 83 -9.76 0.82 -4.02
CA THR A 83 -10.94 1.67 -4.11
C THR A 83 -10.58 2.94 -4.88
N LYS A 84 -11.41 3.26 -5.88
CA LYS A 84 -11.38 4.55 -6.56
C LYS A 84 -12.47 5.44 -5.98
N MET A 85 -12.11 6.67 -5.62
CA MET A 85 -13.03 7.70 -5.13
C MET A 85 -13.59 8.57 -6.25
#